data_AF-A0A2G2DNF7-F1
#
_entry.id   AF-A0A2G2DNF7-F1
#
_cell.length_a   1.000
_cell.length_b   1.000
_cell.length_c   1.000
_cell.angle_alpha   90.00
_cell.angle_beta   90.00
_cell.angle_gamma   90.00
#
_symmetry.space_group_name_H-M   'P 1'
#
loop_
_entity.id
_entity.type
_entity.pdbx_description
1 polymer ?
#
loop_
_entity_poly.entity_id
_entity_poly.type
_entity_poly.pdbx_seq_one_letter_code
_entity_poly.pdbx_strand_id
1 'polypeptide(L)'
;MPSIKQAIKTSDNTYEVNDAVVDIVNAPNDCDWSRWGMLDDRRSTRMYCFKQGTIDQLYQFIFDGTSYQFEENFTLTISGVGDDQNLKKIAMLSTPNFEEAVGVKDKELVGVEYETIEDAPLLPIPQNYHVYIQAADDQQFLYQFIWKEGSRNFKPNGITRDWFKLKDFPSDTDWDRWTMTYDSNHYQLSLPAYVYYAFKKDSNDEIYFGRYGARGDEEYEDDGTIKTYDVYSYNPEDQPIDVPGDQYYGQAKCGNIKIIGLANDFEVTDLSIVFDGIDTFMYLLTDKSE
;
A
#
# COMPACT_ATOMS: atom_id res chain seq x y z
N MET A 1 -11.17 0.55 23.13
CA MET A 1 -9.91 0.51 22.36
C MET A 1 -10.16 -0.48 21.25
N PRO A 2 -9.85 -0.15 19.99
CA PRO A 2 -10.09 -1.08 18.89
C PRO A 2 -9.17 -2.29 19.03
N SER A 3 -9.51 -3.35 18.31
CA SER A 3 -8.67 -4.53 18.15
C SER A 3 -8.42 -4.80 16.67
N ILE A 4 -7.35 -5.54 16.38
CA ILE A 4 -6.97 -5.89 15.01
C ILE A 4 -7.14 -7.39 14.82
N LYS A 5 -7.89 -7.79 13.79
CA LYS A 5 -7.87 -9.16 13.26
C LYS A 5 -6.98 -9.23 12.04
N GLN A 6 -6.23 -10.32 11.91
CA GLN A 6 -5.41 -10.57 10.72
C GLN A 6 -6.14 -11.54 9.79
N ALA A 7 -6.08 -11.28 8.49
CA ALA A 7 -6.47 -12.22 7.45
C ALA A 7 -5.27 -12.54 6.55
N ILE A 8 -5.12 -13.81 6.21
CA ILE A 8 -3.99 -14.34 5.44
C ILE A 8 -4.48 -14.70 4.04
N LYS A 9 -3.69 -14.37 3.02
CA LYS A 9 -4.01 -14.73 1.64
C LYS A 9 -3.98 -16.25 1.46
N THR A 10 -5.07 -16.86 1.03
CA THR A 10 -5.20 -18.32 0.79
C THR A 10 -5.31 -18.67 -0.69
N SER A 11 -5.70 -17.70 -1.52
CA SER A 11 -5.68 -17.79 -2.99
C SER A 11 -5.45 -16.40 -3.59
N ASP A 12 -5.34 -16.30 -4.92
CA ASP A 12 -5.16 -15.01 -5.60
C ASP A 12 -6.20 -13.96 -5.21
N ASN A 13 -7.44 -14.40 -4.96
CA ASN A 13 -8.59 -13.54 -4.70
C ASN A 13 -9.27 -13.85 -3.37
N THR A 14 -8.59 -14.50 -2.41
CA THR A 14 -9.20 -14.86 -1.13
C THR A 14 -8.25 -14.64 0.03
N TYR A 15 -8.76 -13.99 1.06
CA TYR A 15 -8.13 -13.86 2.37
C TYR A 15 -9.01 -14.56 3.41
N GLU A 16 -8.40 -15.32 4.30
CA GLU A 16 -9.08 -15.99 5.41
C GLU A 16 -8.70 -15.34 6.73
N VAL A 17 -9.71 -14.91 7.49
CA VAL A 17 -9.54 -14.31 8.81
C VAL A 17 -9.06 -15.36 9.78
N ASN A 18 -8.01 -15.02 10.52
CA ASN A 18 -7.57 -15.75 11.69
C ASN A 18 -8.36 -15.27 12.91
N ASP A 19 -8.75 -16.20 13.79
CA ASP A 19 -9.40 -15.87 15.07
C ASP A 19 -8.48 -15.14 16.05
N ALA A 20 -7.16 -15.10 15.77
CA ALA A 20 -6.21 -14.34 16.55
C ALA A 20 -6.49 -12.84 16.52
N VAL A 21 -6.67 -12.26 17.71
CA VAL A 21 -6.76 -10.83 17.93
C VAL A 21 -5.38 -10.32 18.34
N VAL A 22 -4.93 -9.22 17.71
CA VAL A 22 -3.70 -8.53 18.08
C VAL A 22 -4.05 -7.29 18.90
N ASP A 23 -3.55 -7.26 20.13
CA ASP A 23 -3.77 -6.14 21.04
C ASP A 23 -2.95 -4.91 20.65
N ILE A 24 -3.49 -3.74 20.97
CA ILE A 24 -2.79 -2.46 20.92
C ILE A 24 -2.62 -1.99 22.37
N VAL A 25 -1.39 -1.75 22.80
CA VAL A 25 -1.09 -1.52 24.21
C VAL A 25 -0.34 -0.21 24.42
N ASN A 26 -0.56 0.39 25.59
CA ASN A 26 0.01 1.69 25.99
C ASN A 26 -0.35 2.86 25.06
N ALA A 27 -1.40 2.73 24.26
CA ALA A 27 -1.84 3.79 23.37
C ALA A 27 -2.30 5.04 24.13
N PRO A 28 -1.89 6.24 23.70
CA PRO A 28 -2.44 7.49 24.21
C PRO A 28 -3.97 7.55 24.11
N ASN A 29 -4.62 8.22 25.07
CA ASN A 29 -6.07 8.41 25.07
C ASN A 29 -6.56 9.27 23.89
N ASP A 30 -5.67 10.07 23.29
CA ASP A 30 -5.95 10.93 22.16
C ASP A 30 -5.54 10.30 20.81
N CYS A 31 -5.40 8.97 20.74
CA CYS A 31 -5.31 8.27 19.46
C CYS A 31 -6.62 8.40 18.67
N ASP A 32 -6.50 8.75 17.40
CA ASP A 32 -7.59 8.75 16.43
C ASP A 32 -7.57 7.46 15.61
N TRP A 33 -8.29 6.47 16.12
CA TRP A 33 -8.35 5.14 15.51
C TRP A 33 -9.10 5.09 14.17
N SER A 34 -9.85 6.15 13.84
CA SER A 34 -10.51 6.25 12.55
C SER A 34 -9.54 6.62 11.41
N ARG A 35 -8.35 7.11 11.75
CA ARG A 35 -7.33 7.56 10.79
C ARG A 35 -6.02 6.84 11.07
N TRP A 36 -5.80 5.70 10.42
CA TRP A 36 -4.64 4.84 10.68
C TRP A 36 -4.12 4.19 9.40
N GLY A 37 -2.97 3.54 9.51
CA GLY A 37 -2.37 2.73 8.45
C GLY A 37 -1.24 1.88 9.00
N MET A 38 -0.84 0.86 8.24
CA MET A 38 0.23 -0.05 8.63
C MET A 38 1.33 -0.12 7.58
N LEU A 39 2.51 -0.50 8.05
CA LEU A 39 3.74 -0.58 7.28
C LEU A 39 4.50 -1.82 7.73
N ASP A 40 5.06 -2.57 6.79
CA ASP A 40 6.16 -3.48 7.09
C ASP A 40 7.36 -3.08 6.25
N ASP A 41 8.52 -3.06 6.88
CA ASP A 41 9.79 -2.71 6.25
C ASP A 41 10.83 -3.81 6.35
N ARG A 42 10.38 -5.05 6.57
CA ARG A 42 11.18 -6.25 6.77
C ARG A 42 12.05 -6.25 8.03
N ARG A 43 12.06 -5.17 8.80
CA ARG A 43 12.64 -5.12 10.15
C ARG A 43 11.56 -5.17 11.20
N SER A 44 10.46 -4.47 10.98
CA SER A 44 9.35 -4.42 11.91
C SER A 44 8.04 -4.08 11.21
N THR A 45 6.98 -4.74 11.63
CA THR A 45 5.62 -4.31 11.32
C THR A 45 5.25 -3.16 12.25
N ARG A 46 4.76 -2.07 11.68
CA ARG A 46 4.39 -0.84 12.39
C ARG A 46 2.95 -0.47 12.08
N MET A 47 2.29 0.07 13.09
CA MET A 47 1.00 0.72 12.96
C MET A 47 1.17 2.21 13.26
N TYR A 48 0.43 3.03 12.54
CA TYR A 48 0.38 4.47 12.73
C TYR A 48 -1.07 4.90 12.87
N CYS A 49 -1.34 5.83 13.78
CA CYS A 49 -2.64 6.51 13.84
C CYS A 49 -2.44 8.00 14.10
N PHE A 50 -3.41 8.81 13.67
CA PHE A 50 -3.35 10.24 13.94
C PHE A 50 -3.53 10.53 15.42
N LYS A 51 -2.93 11.63 15.85
CA LYS A 51 -3.29 12.26 17.11
C LYS A 51 -4.57 13.09 16.93
N GLN A 52 -5.56 12.91 17.81
CA GLN A 52 -6.81 13.65 17.80
C GLN A 52 -6.57 15.16 17.86
N GLY A 53 -7.38 15.91 17.10
CA GLY A 53 -7.26 17.37 17.01
C GLY A 53 -6.07 17.86 16.17
N THR A 54 -5.30 16.96 15.58
CA THR A 54 -4.22 17.30 14.64
C THR A 54 -4.52 16.80 13.24
N ILE A 55 -3.96 17.48 12.25
CA ILE A 55 -4.09 17.14 10.83
C ILE A 55 -2.84 16.48 10.24
N ASP A 56 -1.74 16.45 11.01
CA ASP A 56 -0.42 16.09 10.51
C ASP A 56 0.41 15.23 11.48
N GLN A 57 -0.03 15.00 12.72
CA GLN A 57 0.75 14.24 13.69
C GLN A 57 0.32 12.77 13.74
N LEU A 58 1.30 11.87 13.62
CA LEU A 58 1.11 10.43 13.74
C LEU A 58 1.83 9.89 14.97
N TYR A 59 1.12 9.06 15.74
CA TYR A 59 1.72 8.15 16.69
C TYR A 59 2.19 6.88 15.98
N GLN A 60 3.23 6.26 16.52
CA GLN A 60 3.81 5.00 16.00
C GLN A 60 3.68 3.90 17.05
N PHE A 61 3.40 2.70 16.55
CA PHE A 61 3.39 1.47 17.32
C PHE A 61 4.23 0.42 16.60
N ILE A 62 5.01 -0.35 17.35
CA ILE A 62 5.83 -1.45 16.82
C ILE A 62 5.22 -2.77 17.27
N PHE A 63 5.10 -3.73 16.34
CA PHE A 63 4.74 -5.09 16.67
C PHE A 63 5.92 -5.81 17.35
N ASP A 64 5.71 -6.33 18.56
CA ASP A 64 6.72 -7.08 19.33
C ASP A 64 6.65 -8.61 19.11
N GLY A 65 5.79 -9.06 18.20
CA GLY A 65 5.48 -10.48 17.97
C GLY A 65 4.18 -10.93 18.64
N THR A 66 3.63 -10.15 19.58
CA THR A 66 2.37 -10.44 20.27
C THR A 66 1.39 -9.28 20.20
N SER A 67 1.86 -8.04 20.30
CA SER A 67 1.02 -6.84 20.37
C SER A 67 1.69 -5.63 19.71
N TYR A 68 0.90 -4.61 19.39
CA TYR A 68 1.38 -3.31 18.96
C TYR A 68 1.67 -2.41 20.16
N GLN A 69 2.94 -2.17 20.42
CA GLN A 69 3.44 -1.34 21.52
C GLN A 69 3.58 0.11 21.09
N PHE A 70 2.94 1.05 21.79
CA PHE A 70 3.16 2.47 21.57
C PHE A 70 4.62 2.87 21.85
N GLU A 71 5.23 3.61 20.93
CA GLU A 71 6.56 4.17 21.15
C GLU A 71 6.48 5.56 21.80
N GLU A 72 6.56 5.56 23.13
CA GLU A 72 6.59 6.78 23.93
C GLU A 72 7.77 7.67 23.47
N ASN A 73 7.47 8.94 23.16
CA ASN A 73 8.41 9.96 22.62
C ASN A 73 8.74 9.86 21.13
N PHE A 74 8.04 9.00 20.38
CA PHE A 74 8.10 8.97 18.92
C PHE A 74 6.80 9.51 18.32
N THR A 75 6.89 10.63 17.63
CA THR A 75 5.76 11.25 16.90
C THR A 75 6.28 11.76 15.58
N LEU A 76 5.59 11.39 14.51
CA LEU A 76 5.90 11.83 13.15
C LEU A 76 4.99 12.99 12.77
N THR A 77 5.46 13.84 11.86
CA THR A 77 4.73 14.98 11.33
C THR A 77 4.69 14.91 9.81
N ILE A 78 3.52 15.06 9.21
CA ILE A 78 3.35 15.13 7.75
C ILE A 78 3.32 16.61 7.36
N SER A 79 4.45 17.12 6.89
CA SER A 79 4.55 18.50 6.44
C SER A 79 3.80 18.71 5.11
N GLY A 80 3.20 19.88 4.93
CA GLY A 80 2.56 20.26 3.67
C GLY A 80 1.13 19.74 3.49
N VAL A 81 0.56 19.09 4.51
CA VAL A 81 -0.87 18.77 4.56
C VAL A 81 -1.68 20.05 4.76
N GLY A 82 -2.76 20.20 4.00
CA GLY A 82 -3.73 21.29 4.04
C GLY A 82 -5.17 20.80 3.81
N ASP A 83 -6.05 21.74 3.51
CA ASP A 83 -7.50 21.50 3.39
C ASP A 83 -7.89 20.71 2.13
N ASP A 84 -6.97 20.58 1.16
CA ASP A 84 -7.17 19.83 -0.08
C ASP A 84 -6.89 18.33 0.06
N GLN A 85 -6.40 17.86 1.22
CA GLN A 85 -6.24 16.43 1.51
C GLN A 85 -7.40 15.87 2.35
N ASN A 86 -7.91 14.70 1.95
CA ASN A 86 -8.84 13.90 2.72
C ASN A 86 -8.10 13.10 3.80
N LEU A 87 -8.06 13.64 5.01
CA LEU A 87 -7.36 13.04 6.14
C LEU A 87 -8.11 11.92 6.84
N LYS A 88 -9.29 11.50 6.34
CA LYS A 88 -10.02 10.38 6.94
C LYS A 88 -9.21 9.09 6.97
N LYS A 89 -8.24 8.93 6.07
CA LYS A 89 -7.42 7.72 6.00
C LYS A 89 -6.07 7.97 5.35
N ILE A 90 -5.10 7.12 5.70
CA ILE A 90 -3.78 7.08 5.07
C ILE A 90 -3.41 5.64 4.67
N ALA A 91 -2.53 5.51 3.68
CA ALA A 91 -1.79 4.27 3.46
C ALA A 91 -0.30 4.52 3.68
N MET A 92 0.40 3.54 4.25
CA MET A 92 1.83 3.62 4.56
C MET A 92 2.56 2.52 3.79
N LEU A 93 3.61 2.87 3.06
CA LEU A 93 4.38 1.89 2.30
C LEU A 93 5.87 2.07 2.54
N SER A 94 6.60 0.95 2.54
CA SER A 94 8.05 0.94 2.48
C SER A 94 8.41 0.56 1.05
N THR A 95 9.25 1.37 0.40
CA THR A 95 9.73 1.04 -0.95
C THR A 95 11.22 0.73 -0.87
N PRO A 96 11.67 -0.42 -1.40
CA PRO A 96 13.09 -0.69 -1.52
C PRO A 96 13.75 0.39 -2.39
N ASN A 97 15.01 0.69 -2.13
CA ASN A 97 15.79 1.50 -3.07
C ASN A 97 15.90 0.70 -4.37
N PHE A 98 15.35 1.24 -5.45
CA PHE A 98 15.37 0.58 -6.77
C PHE A 98 16.80 0.20 -7.19
N GLU A 99 17.78 1.03 -6.84
CA GLU A 99 19.20 0.80 -7.09
C GLU A 99 19.75 -0.45 -6.38
N GLU A 100 19.19 -0.84 -5.24
CA GLU A 100 19.59 -2.04 -4.49
C GLU A 100 18.94 -3.31 -5.05
N ALA A 101 17.73 -3.21 -5.62
CA ALA A 101 17.03 -4.35 -6.23
C ALA A 101 17.69 -4.84 -7.53
N VAL A 102 18.36 -3.95 -8.30
CA VAL A 102 19.07 -4.34 -9.54
C VAL A 102 20.36 -5.13 -9.26
N GLY A 103 20.84 -5.10 -8.02
CA GLY A 103 22.06 -5.80 -7.59
C GLY A 103 21.85 -7.21 -7.03
N VAL A 104 20.61 -7.58 -6.69
CA VAL A 104 20.29 -8.89 -6.14
C VAL A 104 20.14 -9.89 -7.29
N LYS A 105 21.25 -10.44 -7.76
CA LYS A 105 21.25 -11.59 -8.67
C LYS A 105 20.92 -12.85 -7.86
N ASP A 106 19.65 -13.08 -7.55
CA ASP A 106 19.22 -14.29 -6.83
C ASP A 106 19.39 -15.59 -7.64
N LYS A 107 19.74 -15.45 -8.92
CA LYS A 107 19.84 -16.55 -9.87
C LYS A 107 21.03 -16.33 -10.77
N GLU A 108 22.04 -17.19 -10.63
CA GLU A 108 23.08 -17.33 -11.64
C GLU A 108 22.57 -18.33 -12.69
N LEU A 109 22.73 -18.01 -13.98
CA LEU A 109 22.38 -18.95 -15.04
C LEU A 109 23.46 -20.01 -15.10
N VAL A 110 23.19 -21.21 -14.57
CA VAL A 110 24.11 -22.35 -14.62
C VAL A 110 23.62 -23.28 -15.73
N GLY A 111 24.13 -23.07 -16.94
CA GLY A 111 23.67 -23.79 -18.13
C GLY A 111 22.38 -23.18 -18.71
N VAL A 112 21.27 -23.91 -18.67
CA VAL A 112 19.94 -23.47 -19.17
C VAL A 112 18.89 -23.34 -18.06
N GLU A 113 19.26 -23.64 -16.82
CA GLU A 113 18.39 -23.53 -15.66
C GLU A 113 18.94 -22.44 -14.71
N TYR A 114 18.02 -21.83 -13.97
CA TYR A 114 18.37 -20.88 -12.93
C TYR A 114 18.41 -21.63 -11.59
N GLU A 115 19.57 -21.69 -10.97
CA GLU A 115 19.71 -22.25 -9.62
C GLU A 115 19.56 -21.13 -8.58
N THR A 116 18.82 -21.40 -7.50
CA THR A 116 18.72 -20.51 -6.34
C THR A 116 20.06 -20.55 -5.58
N ILE A 117 20.68 -19.40 -5.36
CA ILE A 117 21.94 -19.34 -4.61
C ILE A 117 21.61 -19.58 -3.13
N GLU A 118 22.20 -20.61 -2.52
CA GLU A 118 21.92 -21.05 -1.13
C GLU A 118 22.27 -19.97 -0.06
N ASP A 119 22.86 -18.85 -0.47
CA ASP A 119 23.20 -17.69 0.36
C ASP A 119 22.82 -16.36 -0.31
N ALA A 120 21.77 -16.34 -1.14
CA ALA A 120 21.27 -15.11 -1.74
C ALA A 120 21.03 -14.05 -0.65
N PRO A 121 21.56 -12.82 -0.80
CA PRO A 121 21.46 -11.80 0.23
C PRO A 121 19.99 -11.50 0.49
N LEU A 122 19.61 -11.47 1.77
CA LEU A 122 18.30 -10.99 2.23
C LEU A 122 17.93 -9.72 1.45
N LEU A 123 16.68 -9.64 0.96
CA LEU A 123 16.21 -8.47 0.24
C LEU A 123 16.61 -7.20 1.00
N PRO A 124 17.11 -6.15 0.32
CA PRO A 124 17.69 -4.99 0.97
C PRO A 124 16.62 -4.22 1.74
N ILE A 125 16.87 -3.88 3.01
CA ILE A 125 15.86 -3.21 3.84
C ILE A 125 15.44 -1.88 3.19
N PRO A 126 14.14 -1.60 3.02
CA PRO A 126 13.68 -0.32 2.48
C PRO A 126 14.16 0.84 3.35
N GLN A 127 14.64 1.89 2.71
CA GLN A 127 15.03 3.15 3.38
C GLN A 127 14.05 4.29 3.12
N ASN A 128 13.11 4.09 2.20
CA ASN A 128 12.11 5.09 1.83
C ASN A 128 10.75 4.64 2.35
N TYR A 129 10.13 5.51 3.15
CA TYR A 129 8.76 5.32 3.62
C TYR A 129 7.87 6.40 3.01
N HIS A 130 6.67 5.99 2.65
CA HIS A 130 5.69 6.84 1.98
C HIS A 130 4.41 6.86 2.79
N VAL A 131 3.81 8.04 2.90
CA VAL A 131 2.41 8.23 3.29
C VAL A 131 1.65 8.62 2.04
N TYR A 132 0.50 7.98 1.81
CA TYR A 132 -0.45 8.36 0.78
C TYR A 132 -1.72 8.89 1.40
N ILE A 133 -2.24 9.99 0.85
CA ILE A 133 -3.46 10.65 1.30
C ILE A 133 -4.31 11.01 0.08
N GLN A 134 -5.61 10.72 0.11
CA GLN A 134 -6.52 11.12 -0.96
C GLN A 134 -6.69 12.64 -1.03
N ALA A 135 -7.08 13.17 -2.19
CA ALA A 135 -7.60 14.52 -2.27
C ALA A 135 -9.00 14.60 -1.66
N ALA A 136 -9.34 15.77 -1.12
CA ALA A 136 -10.63 16.04 -0.50
C ALA A 136 -11.79 16.10 -1.51
N ASP A 137 -11.50 16.53 -2.75
CA ASP A 137 -12.47 16.69 -3.84
C ASP A 137 -12.45 15.56 -4.87
N ASP A 138 -11.38 14.75 -4.89
CA ASP A 138 -11.23 13.58 -5.75
C ASP A 138 -10.56 12.42 -5.01
N GLN A 139 -11.36 11.48 -4.51
CA GLN A 139 -10.87 10.32 -3.76
C GLN A 139 -10.04 9.33 -4.61
N GLN A 140 -10.02 9.50 -5.94
CA GLN A 140 -9.14 8.72 -6.82
C GLN A 140 -7.77 9.39 -6.97
N PHE A 141 -7.62 10.64 -6.55
CA PHE A 141 -6.35 11.36 -6.57
C PHE A 141 -5.62 11.15 -5.25
N LEU A 142 -4.36 10.74 -5.30
CA LEU A 142 -3.53 10.47 -4.13
C LEU A 142 -2.31 11.38 -4.12
N TYR A 143 -2.12 12.11 -3.03
CA TYR A 143 -0.89 12.81 -2.69
C TYR A 143 0.10 11.84 -2.05
N GLN A 144 1.38 12.01 -2.38
CA GLN A 144 2.48 11.21 -1.82
C GLN A 144 3.41 12.08 -0.97
N PHE A 145 3.72 11.59 0.22
CA PHE A 145 4.69 12.20 1.13
C PHE A 145 5.81 11.20 1.46
N ILE A 146 7.06 11.63 1.39
CA ILE A 146 8.24 10.80 1.65
C ILE A 146 8.83 11.14 3.01
N TRP A 147 9.16 10.10 3.77
CA TRP A 147 9.99 10.21 4.96
C TRP A 147 11.45 10.41 4.58
N LYS A 148 12.10 11.38 5.22
CA LYS A 148 13.55 11.54 5.12
C LYS A 148 14.25 10.84 6.28
N GLU A 149 15.27 10.05 5.97
CA GLU A 149 16.08 9.38 6.98
C GLU A 149 16.64 10.35 8.03
N GLY A 150 16.60 9.91 9.30
CA GLY A 150 17.03 10.71 10.45
C GLY A 150 16.10 11.87 10.80
N SER A 151 14.92 11.96 10.18
CA SER A 151 13.93 13.00 10.47
C SER A 151 12.67 12.42 11.13
N ARG A 152 11.86 13.30 11.71
CA ARG A 152 10.50 12.99 12.17
C ARG A 152 9.44 13.52 11.21
N ASN A 153 9.80 13.81 9.97
CA ASN A 153 8.93 14.51 9.04
C ASN A 153 8.78 13.75 7.73
N PHE A 154 7.53 13.52 7.34
CA PHE A 154 7.19 13.30 5.95
C PHE A 154 7.06 14.64 5.25
N LYS A 155 7.50 14.71 3.99
CA LYS A 155 7.39 15.91 3.15
C LYS A 155 6.77 15.55 1.81
N PRO A 156 6.10 16.49 1.13
CA PRO A 156 5.59 16.22 -0.21
C PRO A 156 6.71 15.67 -1.10
N ASN A 157 6.40 14.62 -1.85
CA ASN A 157 7.37 13.96 -2.72
C ASN A 157 7.65 14.80 -3.97
N GLY A 158 8.51 15.81 -3.87
CA GLY A 158 8.89 16.64 -5.02
C GLY A 158 9.96 16.04 -5.95
N ILE A 159 10.28 14.74 -5.84
CA ILE A 159 11.41 14.12 -6.56
C ILE A 159 10.94 13.18 -7.67
N THR A 160 10.01 12.27 -7.38
CA THR A 160 9.58 11.27 -8.37
C THR A 160 8.16 11.52 -8.85
N ARG A 161 7.18 11.64 -7.94
CA ARG A 161 5.77 11.97 -8.23
C ARG A 161 5.11 12.54 -6.97
N ASP A 162 4.61 13.77 -7.03
CA ASP A 162 3.89 14.36 -5.89
C ASP A 162 2.50 13.72 -5.74
N TRP A 163 1.97 13.13 -6.81
CA TRP A 163 0.63 12.54 -6.86
C TRP A 163 0.44 11.49 -7.97
N PHE A 164 -0.65 10.73 -7.90
CA PHE A 164 -1.17 9.93 -9.01
C PHE A 164 -2.70 9.76 -8.90
N LYS A 165 -3.35 9.42 -10.02
CA LYS A 165 -4.80 9.24 -10.10
C LYS A 165 -5.16 7.81 -10.47
N LEU A 166 -6.05 7.22 -9.69
CA LEU A 166 -6.66 5.92 -9.94
C LEU A 166 -7.71 6.04 -11.05
N LYS A 167 -7.93 4.96 -11.79
CA LYS A 167 -8.95 4.86 -12.83
C LYS A 167 -9.66 3.52 -12.71
N ASP A 168 -10.84 3.45 -13.33
CA ASP A 168 -11.58 2.21 -13.59
C ASP A 168 -12.05 1.42 -12.35
N PHE A 169 -11.99 2.02 -11.15
CA PHE A 169 -12.66 1.48 -9.97
C PHE A 169 -14.18 1.50 -10.15
N PRO A 170 -14.90 0.46 -9.72
CA PRO A 170 -16.36 0.42 -9.78
C PRO A 170 -17.02 1.63 -9.09
N SER A 171 -18.17 2.06 -9.61
CA SER A 171 -18.89 3.23 -9.06
C SER A 171 -19.40 3.03 -7.63
N ASP A 172 -19.52 1.78 -7.20
CA ASP A 172 -19.86 1.36 -5.84
C ASP A 172 -18.63 1.09 -4.97
N THR A 173 -17.47 1.67 -5.30
CA THR A 173 -16.30 1.64 -4.42
C THR A 173 -16.52 2.47 -3.16
N ASP A 174 -16.16 1.92 -2.01
CA ASP A 174 -16.11 2.59 -0.72
C ASP A 174 -14.74 3.25 -0.53
N TRP A 175 -14.68 4.52 -0.90
CA TRP A 175 -13.46 5.32 -0.82
C TRP A 175 -13.08 5.75 0.59
N ASP A 176 -13.92 5.51 1.61
CA ASP A 176 -13.54 5.78 3.00
C ASP A 176 -12.76 4.59 3.61
N ARG A 177 -12.88 3.37 3.05
CA ARG A 177 -12.16 2.16 3.51
C ARG A 177 -11.23 1.59 2.44
N TRP A 178 -10.05 2.17 2.31
CA TRP A 178 -9.06 1.85 1.26
C TRP A 178 -7.62 1.69 1.78
N THR A 179 -6.77 0.96 1.09
CA THR A 179 -5.34 0.89 1.44
C THR A 179 -4.50 0.68 0.19
N MET A 180 -3.19 0.68 0.35
CA MET A 180 -2.27 0.40 -0.72
C MET A 180 -1.11 -0.47 -0.24
N THR A 181 -0.60 -1.29 -1.14
CA THR A 181 0.65 -2.04 -0.92
C THR A 181 1.52 -2.03 -2.16
N TYR A 182 2.70 -2.62 -2.03
CA TYR A 182 3.62 -2.89 -3.11
C TYR A 182 3.47 -4.35 -3.60
N ASP A 183 3.25 -4.57 -4.90
CA ASP A 183 3.29 -5.90 -5.53
C ASP A 183 4.72 -6.19 -5.99
N SER A 184 5.47 -6.87 -5.13
CA SER A 184 6.82 -7.35 -5.41
C SER A 184 6.85 -8.56 -6.34
N ASN A 185 5.78 -9.36 -6.42
CA ASN A 185 5.82 -10.62 -7.15
C ASN A 185 5.99 -10.44 -8.66
N HIS A 186 5.88 -9.19 -9.15
CA HIS A 186 6.16 -8.79 -10.53
C HIS A 186 7.51 -8.05 -10.68
N TYR A 187 8.51 -8.40 -9.87
CA TYR A 187 9.88 -7.82 -9.81
C TYR A 187 10.74 -7.89 -11.09
N GLN A 188 10.15 -8.07 -12.27
CA GLN A 188 10.88 -7.96 -13.53
C GLN A 188 11.10 -6.48 -13.90
N LEU A 189 11.97 -5.83 -13.13
CA LEU A 189 12.91 -4.77 -13.50
C LEU A 189 12.39 -3.45 -14.10
N SER A 190 11.08 -3.19 -14.21
CA SER A 190 10.67 -2.01 -14.98
C SER A 190 9.82 -0.95 -14.28
N LEU A 191 8.92 -1.23 -13.32
CA LEU A 191 8.30 -0.19 -12.49
C LEU A 191 7.75 -0.74 -11.16
N PRO A 192 7.59 0.10 -10.12
CA PRO A 192 6.84 -0.25 -8.92
C PRO A 192 5.39 -0.57 -9.30
N ALA A 193 4.96 -1.82 -9.14
CA ALA A 193 3.54 -2.16 -9.22
C ALA A 193 2.89 -1.83 -7.87
N TYR A 194 2.25 -0.68 -7.77
CA TYR A 194 1.43 -0.37 -6.58
C TYR A 194 0.09 -1.08 -6.73
N VAL A 195 -0.44 -1.64 -5.65
CA VAL A 195 -1.80 -2.18 -5.64
C VAL A 195 -2.62 -1.35 -4.69
N TYR A 196 -3.69 -0.78 -5.22
CA TYR A 196 -4.71 -0.10 -4.46
C TYR A 196 -5.84 -1.07 -4.16
N TYR A 197 -6.36 -1.02 -2.94
CA TYR A 197 -7.49 -1.81 -2.50
C TYR A 197 -8.53 -0.88 -1.89
N ALA A 198 -9.81 -1.14 -2.15
CA ALA A 198 -10.91 -0.48 -1.46
C ALA A 198 -12.08 -1.43 -1.30
N PHE A 199 -12.82 -1.30 -0.21
CA PHE A 199 -14.05 -2.06 -0.05
C PHE A 199 -15.04 -1.74 -1.17
N LYS A 200 -15.89 -2.71 -1.46
CA LYS A 200 -17.17 -2.42 -2.09
C LYS A 200 -18.12 -1.80 -1.06
N LYS A 201 -18.87 -0.79 -1.49
CA LYS A 201 -19.87 -0.11 -0.66
C LYS A 201 -20.89 -1.11 -0.13
N ASP A 202 -21.24 -0.94 1.16
CA ASP A 202 -22.18 -1.80 1.89
C ASP A 202 -21.73 -3.28 1.99
N SER A 203 -20.46 -3.58 1.72
CA SER A 203 -19.84 -4.89 1.95
C SER A 203 -18.80 -4.83 3.07
N ASN A 204 -18.65 -5.95 3.79
CA ASN A 204 -17.59 -6.18 4.79
C ASN A 204 -16.60 -7.26 4.35
N ASP A 205 -16.82 -7.89 3.19
CA ASP A 205 -16.06 -9.05 2.73
C ASP A 205 -15.64 -8.98 1.26
N GLU A 206 -16.08 -7.99 0.49
CA GLU A 206 -15.68 -7.77 -0.90
C GLU A 206 -14.81 -6.53 -1.04
N ILE A 207 -13.63 -6.71 -1.63
CA ILE A 207 -12.65 -5.65 -1.88
C ILE A 207 -12.36 -5.58 -3.38
N TYR A 208 -12.44 -4.38 -3.95
CA TYR A 208 -11.89 -4.08 -5.26
C TYR A 208 -10.39 -3.82 -5.14
N PHE A 209 -9.62 -4.28 -6.10
CA PHE A 209 -8.22 -3.90 -6.21
C PHE A 209 -7.84 -3.48 -7.63
N GLY A 210 -6.94 -2.51 -7.73
CA GLY A 210 -6.40 -2.01 -8.98
C GLY A 210 -4.89 -1.93 -8.89
N ARG A 211 -4.19 -2.33 -9.95
CA ARG A 211 -2.74 -2.21 -10.03
C ARG A 211 -2.36 -0.97 -10.83
N TYR A 212 -1.44 -0.19 -10.30
CA TYR A 212 -0.80 0.91 -10.99
C TYR A 212 0.61 0.49 -11.39
N GLY A 213 1.00 0.79 -12.64
CA GLY A 213 2.30 0.36 -13.19
C GLY A 213 2.35 -1.12 -13.57
N ALA A 214 1.21 -1.83 -13.54
CA ALA A 214 1.14 -3.20 -14.04
C ALA A 214 1.18 -3.22 -15.57
N ARG A 215 1.90 -4.21 -16.10
CA ARG A 215 1.94 -4.60 -17.51
C ARG A 215 0.52 -4.78 -18.04
N GLY A 216 0.07 -3.89 -18.91
CA GLY A 216 -1.15 -4.09 -19.69
C GLY A 216 -0.86 -5.06 -20.82
N ASP A 217 -1.68 -6.11 -20.98
CA ASP A 217 -1.71 -6.94 -22.18
C ASP A 217 -2.58 -6.24 -23.23
N GLU A 218 -2.20 -5.04 -23.68
CA GLU A 218 -2.83 -4.49 -24.88
C GLU A 218 -2.22 -5.18 -26.10
N GLU A 219 -3.06 -5.92 -26.81
CA GLU A 219 -2.74 -6.42 -28.15
C GLU A 219 -2.88 -5.26 -29.13
N TYR A 220 -1.85 -5.02 -29.93
CA TYR A 220 -1.98 -4.18 -31.11
C TYR A 220 -1.41 -4.86 -32.35
N GLU A 221 -1.99 -4.52 -33.49
CA GLU A 221 -1.59 -5.05 -34.78
C GLU A 221 -0.50 -4.16 -35.38
N ASP A 222 0.70 -4.72 -35.52
CA ASP A 222 1.84 -4.07 -36.18
C ASP A 222 2.22 -4.90 -37.41
N ASP A 223 2.01 -4.32 -38.59
CA ASP A 223 2.25 -4.97 -39.90
C ASP A 223 1.56 -6.35 -40.05
N GLY A 224 0.28 -6.43 -39.65
CA GLY A 224 -0.50 -7.67 -39.75
C GLY A 224 -0.16 -8.73 -38.69
N THR A 225 0.75 -8.42 -37.76
CA THR A 225 1.11 -9.29 -36.64
C THR A 225 0.54 -8.71 -35.35
N ILE A 226 -0.29 -9.50 -34.65
CA ILE A 226 -0.70 -9.16 -33.28
C ILE A 226 0.55 -9.27 -32.41
N LYS A 227 0.99 -8.14 -31.87
CA LYS A 227 2.07 -8.07 -30.89
C LYS A 227 1.46 -7.70 -29.54
N THR A 228 1.78 -8.49 -28.53
CA THR A 228 1.54 -8.14 -27.13
C THR A 228 2.79 -7.43 -26.65
N TYR A 229 2.70 -6.15 -26.33
CA TYR A 229 3.80 -5.47 -25.66
C TYR A 229 3.62 -5.56 -24.16
N ASP A 230 4.74 -5.53 -23.45
CA ASP A 230 4.78 -5.15 -22.06
C ASP A 230 4.43 -3.65 -22.02
N VAL A 231 3.15 -3.30 -21.91
CA VAL A 231 2.77 -1.90 -21.97
C VAL A 231 3.23 -1.18 -20.70
N TYR A 232 4.40 -0.56 -20.84
CA TYR A 232 4.69 0.73 -20.24
C TYR A 232 4.49 1.77 -21.35
N SER A 233 3.25 2.13 -21.71
CA SER A 233 3.06 3.20 -22.70
C SER A 233 3.30 4.57 -22.06
N TYR A 234 4.57 4.87 -21.89
CA TYR A 234 5.06 6.23 -21.93
C TYR A 234 5.30 6.58 -23.40
N ASN A 235 4.37 7.28 -24.04
CA ASN A 235 4.66 7.98 -25.30
C ASN A 235 4.96 9.45 -24.97
N PRO A 236 6.24 9.88 -24.95
CA PRO A 236 6.59 11.28 -24.69
C PRO A 236 6.05 12.26 -25.74
N GLU A 237 5.66 11.79 -26.93
CA GLU A 237 5.17 12.66 -28.01
C GLU A 237 3.68 13.02 -27.89
N ASP A 238 2.90 12.26 -27.11
CA ASP A 238 1.45 12.46 -26.94
C ASP A 238 1.08 13.33 -25.71
N GLN A 239 2.08 13.83 -24.97
CA GLN A 239 1.90 14.52 -23.69
C GLN A 239 2.57 15.90 -23.75
N PRO A 240 1.85 17.01 -23.45
CA PRO A 240 2.48 18.31 -23.38
C PRO A 240 3.49 18.33 -22.22
N ILE A 241 4.75 18.63 -22.53
CA ILE A 241 5.87 18.82 -21.59
C ILE A 241 5.56 19.81 -20.46
N ASP A 242 4.50 20.62 -20.62
CA ASP A 242 4.12 21.71 -19.72
C ASP A 242 2.95 21.40 -18.78
N VAL A 243 2.53 20.13 -18.62
CA VAL A 243 1.54 19.73 -17.61
C VAL A 243 2.24 19.01 -16.46
N PRO A 244 2.47 19.67 -15.30
CA PRO A 244 3.05 19.02 -14.14
C PRO A 244 2.18 17.85 -13.65
N GLY A 245 2.72 16.63 -13.73
CA GLY A 245 2.21 15.42 -13.06
C GLY A 245 1.57 14.33 -13.93
N ASP A 246 1.67 14.43 -15.25
CA ASP A 246 0.96 13.49 -16.14
C ASP A 246 1.87 12.35 -16.61
N GLN A 247 2.14 11.33 -15.77
CA GLN A 247 2.86 10.14 -16.25
C GLN A 247 2.36 8.82 -15.64
N TYR A 248 2.08 7.87 -16.54
CA TYR A 248 1.71 6.46 -16.40
C TYR A 248 0.26 6.19 -16.01
N TYR A 249 -0.55 5.87 -17.02
CA TYR A 249 -1.88 5.27 -16.84
C TYR A 249 -1.73 3.76 -16.83
N GLY A 250 -1.77 3.14 -15.65
CA GLY A 250 -2.13 1.72 -15.58
C GLY A 250 -3.65 1.63 -15.67
N GLN A 251 -4.19 0.83 -16.59
CA GLN A 251 -5.57 0.37 -16.43
C GLN A 251 -5.60 -0.50 -15.18
N ALA A 252 -6.36 -0.08 -14.18
CA ALA A 252 -6.66 -0.95 -13.07
C ALA A 252 -7.48 -2.13 -13.63
N LYS A 253 -6.86 -3.30 -13.79
CA LYS A 253 -7.64 -4.52 -13.95
C LYS A 253 -8.30 -4.81 -12.61
N CYS A 254 -9.48 -4.22 -12.42
CA CYS A 254 -10.25 -4.38 -11.21
C CYS A 254 -10.60 -5.85 -11.02
N GLY A 255 -9.99 -6.46 -10.01
CA GLY A 255 -10.38 -7.77 -9.51
C GLY A 255 -11.15 -7.64 -8.21
N ASN A 256 -11.85 -8.70 -7.85
CA ASN A 256 -12.57 -8.79 -6.59
C ASN A 256 -11.84 -9.75 -5.67
N ILE A 257 -11.46 -9.28 -4.50
CA ILE A 257 -10.97 -10.08 -3.39
C ILE A 257 -12.13 -10.36 -2.45
N LYS A 258 -12.21 -11.60 -1.97
CA LYS A 258 -13.15 -12.00 -0.93
C LYS A 258 -12.43 -12.27 0.39
N ILE A 259 -12.95 -11.73 1.47
CA ILE A 259 -12.59 -12.10 2.84
C ILE A 259 -13.53 -13.21 3.29
N ILE A 260 -12.99 -14.31 3.81
CA ILE A 260 -13.76 -15.42 4.37
C ILE A 260 -13.42 -15.58 5.85
N GLY A 261 -14.31 -16.23 6.60
CA GLY A 261 -14.14 -16.45 8.04
C GLY A 261 -14.56 -15.26 8.92
N LEU A 262 -15.06 -14.16 8.36
CA LEU A 262 -15.68 -13.09 9.14
C LEU A 262 -16.94 -13.57 9.84
N ALA A 263 -17.05 -13.32 11.13
CA ALA A 263 -18.31 -13.51 11.85
C ALA A 263 -19.39 -12.57 11.28
N ASN A 264 -20.65 -13.02 11.24
CA ASN A 264 -21.74 -12.25 10.63
C ASN A 264 -22.00 -10.89 11.30
N ASP A 265 -21.62 -10.74 12.56
CA ASP A 265 -21.74 -9.52 13.35
C ASP A 265 -20.41 -8.75 13.46
N PHE A 266 -19.37 -9.20 12.76
CA PHE A 266 -18.11 -8.49 12.65
C PHE A 266 -18.26 -7.33 11.66
N GLU A 267 -18.09 -6.12 12.18
CA GLU A 267 -18.12 -4.89 11.40
C GLU A 267 -16.69 -4.45 11.16
N VAL A 268 -16.26 -4.51 9.89
CA VAL A 268 -14.95 -4.01 9.47
C VAL A 268 -15.07 -2.51 9.32
N THR A 269 -14.58 -1.78 10.33
CA THR A 269 -14.59 -0.32 10.30
C THR A 269 -13.51 0.20 9.37
N ASP A 270 -12.40 -0.53 9.28
CA ASP A 270 -11.34 -0.18 8.35
C ASP A 270 -10.34 -1.33 8.06
N LEU A 271 -9.43 -1.12 7.11
CA LEU A 271 -8.40 -2.11 6.74
C LEU A 271 -7.01 -1.52 6.47
N SER A 272 -5.96 -2.32 6.63
CA SER A 272 -4.64 -2.05 6.05
C SER A 272 -4.07 -3.34 5.47
N ILE A 273 -3.36 -3.25 4.34
CA ILE A 273 -2.69 -4.40 3.73
C ILE A 273 -1.21 -4.14 3.71
N VAL A 274 -0.43 -5.16 4.04
CA VAL A 274 1.00 -5.05 4.24
C VAL A 274 1.68 -6.21 3.53
N PHE A 275 2.82 -5.92 2.89
CA PHE A 275 3.65 -6.91 2.24
C PHE A 275 5.00 -7.01 2.96
N ASP A 276 5.36 -8.21 3.43
CA ASP A 276 6.56 -8.42 4.26
C ASP A 276 7.80 -8.87 3.45
N GLY A 277 7.71 -8.94 2.13
CA GLY A 277 8.78 -9.52 1.29
C GLY A 277 8.45 -10.91 0.75
N ILE A 278 7.52 -11.63 1.38
CA ILE A 278 7.11 -12.99 1.01
C ILE A 278 5.59 -13.05 0.86
N ASP A 279 4.89 -12.67 1.93
CA ASP A 279 3.45 -12.79 2.07
C ASP A 279 2.77 -11.42 2.11
N THR A 280 1.48 -11.42 1.78
CA THR A 280 0.60 -10.26 1.94
C THR A 280 -0.38 -10.54 3.06
N PHE A 281 -0.35 -9.67 4.07
CA PHE A 281 -1.25 -9.74 5.22
C PHE A 281 -2.27 -8.62 5.14
N MET A 282 -3.52 -8.95 5.45
CA MET A 282 -4.59 -7.99 5.61
C MET A 282 -4.91 -7.85 7.09
N TYR A 283 -5.00 -6.62 7.56
CA TYR A 283 -5.34 -6.29 8.94
C TYR A 283 -6.66 -5.53 8.94
N LEU A 284 -7.60 -6.00 9.73
CA LEU A 284 -8.96 -5.49 9.82
C LEU A 284 -9.15 -4.86 11.19
N LEU A 285 -9.50 -3.58 11.22
CA LEU A 285 -9.82 -2.87 12.45
C LEU A 285 -11.29 -3.06 12.78
N THR A 286 -11.59 -3.20 14.06
CA THR A 286 -12.97 -3.23 14.56
C THR A 286 -13.13 -2.40 15.83
N ASP A 287 -14.30 -1.76 15.96
CA ASP A 287 -14.66 -0.97 17.13
C ASP A 287 -15.16 -1.81 18.31
N LYS A 288 -15.45 -3.10 18.08
CA LYS A 288 -15.88 -4.02 19.13
C LYS A 288 -14.66 -4.64 19.79
N SER A 289 -14.41 -4.27 21.05
CA SER A 289 -13.60 -5.12 21.93
C SER A 289 -14.42 -6.38 22.23
N GLU A 290 -14.02 -7.53 21.67
CA GLU A 290 -14.50 -8.85 22.11
C GLU A 290 -14.10 -9.13 23.57
#